data_AF-A0A3B1AES6-F1
#
_entry.id   AF-A0A3B1AES6-F1
#
_cell.length_a   1.000
_cell.length_b   1.000
_cell.length_c   1.000
_cell.angle_alpha   90.00
_cell.angle_beta   90.00
_cell.angle_gamma   90.00
#
_symmetry.space_group_name_H-M   'P 1'
#
loop_
_entity.id
_entity.type
_entity.pdbx_description
1 polymer ?
#
loop_
_entity_poly.entity_id
_entity_poly.type
_entity_poly.pdbx_seq_one_letter_code
_entity_poly.pdbx_strand_id
1 'polypeptide(L)' 'MIVVYGIKEALNPIKSKLSNVIHGCMQTVLGMPKDKRAHRFIPMDKEDFYY' A
#
# COMPACT_ATOMS: atom_id res chain seq x y z
N MET A 1 -8.12 2.36 7.37
CA MET A 1 -6.77 2.93 7.11
C MET A 1 -5.84 1.75 6.91
N ILE A 2 -5.18 1.64 5.76
CA ILE A 2 -4.23 0.56 5.44
C ILE A 2 -2.83 1.14 5.50
N VAL A 3 -1.92 0.48 6.22
CA VAL A 3 -0.50 0.85 6.29
C VAL A 3 0.30 -0.27 5.65
N VAL A 4 1.13 0.08 4.68
CA VAL A 4 1.96 -0.85 3.91
C VAL A 4 3.41 -0.57 4.22
N TYR A 5 4.08 -1.55 4.83
CA TYR A 5 5.51 -1.53 5.11
C TYR A 5 6.26 -2.33 4.05
N GLY A 6 7.48 -1.94 3.74
CA GLY A 6 8.33 -2.70 2.84
C GLY A 6 9.65 -2.02 2.56
N ILE A 7 10.60 -2.80 2.06
CA ILE A 7 11.93 -2.33 1.69
C ILE A 7 11.83 -1.16 0.71
N LYS A 8 12.45 -0.04 1.03
CA LYS A 8 12.37 1.23 0.31
C LYS A 8 12.64 1.09 -1.19
N GLU A 9 13.69 0.35 -1.55
CA GLU A 9 14.09 0.16 -2.96
C GLU A 9 13.04 -0.62 -3.76
N ALA A 10 12.35 -1.57 -3.13
CA ALA A 10 11.30 -2.36 -3.77
C ALA A 10 9.93 -1.66 -3.73
N LEU A 11 9.65 -0.95 -2.64
CA LEU A 11 8.34 -0.36 -2.38
C LEU A 11 8.15 0.93 -3.18
N ASN A 12 9.14 1.85 -3.18
CA ASN A 12 9.04 3.16 -3.84
C ASN A 12 8.60 3.09 -5.31
N PRO A 13 9.19 2.22 -6.16
CA PRO A 13 8.81 2.14 -7.58
C PRO A 13 7.35 1.72 -7.79
N ILE A 14 6.75 0.97 -6.86
CA ILE A 14 5.43 0.37 -7.04
C ILE A 14 4.31 1.00 -6.20
N LYS A 15 4.58 1.96 -5.31
CA LYS A 15 3.58 2.49 -4.35
C LYS A 15 2.27 2.92 -5.01
N SER A 16 2.35 3.63 -6.14
CA SER A 16 1.17 4.11 -6.86
C SER A 16 0.33 2.94 -7.41
N LYS A 17 0.99 2.01 -8.13
CA LYS A 17 0.35 0.81 -8.68
C LYS A 17 -0.26 -0.06 -7.57
N LEU A 18 0.51 -0.30 -6.51
CA LEU A 18 0.07 -1.08 -5.35
C LEU A 18 -1.13 -0.43 -4.66
N SER A 19 -1.11 0.88 -4.50
CA SER A 19 -2.23 1.62 -3.93
C SER A 19 -3.49 1.51 -4.80
N ASN A 20 -3.36 1.50 -6.13
CA ASN A 20 -4.50 1.33 -7.04
C ASN A 20 -5.07 -0.09 -6.96
N VAL A 21 -4.21 -1.10 -6.88
CA VAL A 21 -4.62 -2.51 -6.75
C VAL A 21 -5.37 -2.73 -5.43
N ILE A 22 -4.79 -2.29 -4.30
CA ILE A 22 -5.45 -2.39 -2.99
C ILE A 22 -6.82 -1.72 -3.02
N HIS A 23 -6.90 -0.51 -3.59
CA HIS A 23 -8.15 0.23 -3.65
C HIS A 23 -9.18 -0.47 -4.54
N GLY A 24 -8.76 -1.01 -5.69
CA GLY A 24 -9.62 -1.82 -6.56
C GLY A 24 -10.16 -3.05 -5.83
N CYS A 25 -9.33 -3.78 -5.08
CA CYS A 25 -9.78 -4.91 -4.27
C CYS A 25 -10.80 -4.48 -3.21
N MET A 26 -10.60 -3.34 -2.54
CA MET A 26 -11.55 -2.81 -1.56
C MET A 26 -12.89 -2.44 -2.19
N GLN A 27 -12.89 -1.90 -3.41
CA GLN A 27 -14.14 -1.61 -4.13
C GLN A 27 -14.83 -2.91 -4.55
N THR A 28 -14.12 -3.83 -5.19
CA THR A 28 -14.71 -5.02 -5.82
C THR A 28 -15.16 -6.05 -4.80
N VAL A 29 -14.37 -6.29 -3.74
CA VAL A 29 -14.64 -7.36 -2.76
C VAL A 29 -15.44 -6.85 -1.58
N LEU A 30 -15.14 -5.63 -1.11
CA LEU A 30 -15.75 -5.06 0.10
C LEU A 30 -16.82 -4.00 -0.20
N GLY A 31 -17.06 -3.65 -1.48
CA GLY A 31 -18.06 -2.67 -1.87
C GLY A 31 -17.76 -1.24 -1.40
N MET A 32 -16.51 -0.91 -1.09
CA MET A 32 -16.18 0.39 -0.52
C MET A 32 -16.33 1.54 -1.54
N PRO A 33 -16.77 2.74 -1.11
CA PRO A 33 -16.85 3.92 -1.99
C PRO A 33 -15.49 4.31 -2.57
N LYS A 34 -15.49 4.85 -3.79
CA LYS A 34 -14.26 5.28 -4.50
C LYS A 34 -13.47 6.34 -3.73
N ASP A 35 -14.14 7.16 -2.95
CA ASP A 35 -13.49 8.29 -2.25
C ASP A 35 -12.85 7.86 -0.92
N LYS A 36 -13.10 6.63 -0.44
CA LYS A 36 -12.47 6.09 0.77
C LYS A 36 -11.14 5.42 0.43
N ARG A 37 -10.12 6.25 0.16
CA ARG A 37 -8.74 5.80 -0.03
C ARG A 37 -7.82 6.35 1.06
N ALA A 38 -7.54 5.52 2.07
CA ALA A 38 -6.63 5.85 3.16
C ALA A 38 -5.50 4.82 3.23
N HIS A 39 -4.52 4.94 2.32
CA HIS A 39 -3.33 4.10 2.26
C HIS A 39 -2.09 4.90 2.67
N ARG A 40 -1.30 4.37 3.59
CA ARG A 40 0.00 4.93 3.98
C ARG A 40 1.09 3.94 3.61
N PHE A 41 2.12 4.42 2.94
CA PHE A 41 3.28 3.61 2.58
C PHE A 41 4.47 4.04 3.44
N ILE A 42 5.00 3.10 4.21
CA ILE A 42 6.18 3.31 5.05
C ILE A 42 7.34 2.55 4.42
N PRO A 43 8.13 3.21 3.55
CA PRO A 43 9.36 2.62 3.06
C PRO A 43 10.34 2.49 4.22
N MET A 44 10.90 1.30 4.40
CA MET A 44 11.88 1.00 5.44
C MET A 44 13.23 0.72 4.78
N ASP A 45 14.31 1.15 5.41
CA ASP A 45 15.65 0.71 5.00
C ASP A 45 15.79 -0.79 5.33
N LYS A 46 16.61 -1.51 4.58
CA LYS A 46 16.74 -2.98 4.72
C LYS A 46 17.17 -3.40 6.12
N GLU A 47 18.00 -2.58 6.76
CA GLU A 47 18.51 -2.83 8.11
C GLU A 47 17.40 -2.71 9.17
N ASP A 48 16.33 -1.95 8.91
CA ASP A 48 15.20 -1.80 9.81
C ASP A 48 14.08 -2.83 9.54
N PHE A 49 14.18 -3.58 8.44
CA PHE A 49 13.15 -4.51 7.99
C PHE A 49 13.52 -5.97 8.29
N TYR A 50 13.27 -6.41 9.53
CA TYR A 50 13.41 -7.79 9.97
C TYR A 50 12.12 -8.58 9.73
N TYR A 51 12.20 -9.75 9.07
CA TYR A 51 11.05 -10.60 8.73
C TYR A 51 11.21 -12.02 9.26
#